data_AF-A0A378UFJ1-F1
#
_entry.id   AF-A0A378UFJ1-F1
#
_cell.length_a   1.000
_cell.length_b   1.000
_cell.length_c   1.000
_cell.angle_alpha   90.00
_cell.angle_beta   90.00
_cell.angle_gamma   90.00
#
_symmetry.space_group_name_H-M   'P 1'
#
loop_
_entity.id
_entity.type
_entity.pdbx_description
1 polymer ?
#
loop_
_entity_poly.entity_id
_entity_poly.type
_entity_poly.pdbx_seq_one_letter_code
_entity_poly.pdbx_strand_id
1 'polypeptide(L)'
;MEAMRRNGKRLMAVRQAVDMLRANGKIEAARVDEETGEVLPLSESTIIRALREYRLHPDQLLQPDPVNRMKSEHPNHCWQIDPSLCVLYYLPRQGRDTGLRVMKEEEFYKNKPKNVIKIEQDRVWRYTGTDHASGAIVARYYSAARLRPTCATFSST
;
A
#
# COMPACT_ATOMS: atom_id res chain seq x y z
N MET A 1 -11.90 13.54 24.76
CA MET A 1 -11.94 14.84 24.06
C MET A 1 -13.24 15.54 24.44
N GLU A 2 -13.20 16.42 25.45
CA GLU A 2 -14.39 16.97 26.14
C GLU A 2 -15.18 18.04 25.34
N ALA A 3 -14.74 18.37 24.11
CA ALA A 3 -15.29 19.47 23.30
C ALA A 3 -16.04 19.02 22.01
N MET A 4 -16.69 17.86 22.02
CA MET A 4 -17.47 17.36 20.88
C MET A 4 -18.94 17.11 21.28
N ARG A 5 -19.91 17.67 20.54
CA ARG A 5 -21.34 17.36 20.75
C ARG A 5 -21.63 15.92 20.36
N ARG A 6 -22.71 15.35 20.92
CA ARG A 6 -23.23 14.00 20.58
C ARG A 6 -23.49 13.79 19.07
N ASN A 7 -23.65 14.89 18.31
CA ASN A 7 -23.86 14.89 16.85
C ASN A 7 -22.57 15.10 16.03
N GLY A 8 -21.38 14.96 16.62
CA GLY A 8 -20.08 15.11 15.92
C GLY A 8 -19.68 16.55 15.57
N LYS A 9 -20.54 17.55 15.85
CA LYS A 9 -20.21 18.97 15.68
C LYS A 9 -19.32 19.45 16.82
N ARG A 10 -18.28 20.21 16.47
CA ARG A 10 -17.35 20.83 17.43
C ARG A 10 -18.07 21.81 18.35
N LEU A 11 -17.71 21.78 19.63
CA LEU A 11 -18.25 22.72 20.63
C LEU A 11 -17.60 24.12 20.53
N MET A 12 -16.35 24.20 20.07
CA MET A 12 -15.62 25.47 19.96
C MET A 12 -14.70 25.50 18.73
N ALA A 13 -14.50 26.69 18.18
CA ALA A 13 -13.50 26.93 17.14
C ALA A 13 -12.08 27.00 17.74
N VAL A 14 -11.07 26.66 16.95
CA VAL A 14 -9.65 26.73 17.37
C VAL A 14 -9.30 28.13 17.87
N ARG A 15 -9.81 29.18 17.21
CA ARG A 15 -9.70 30.57 17.65
C ARG A 15 -10.11 30.79 19.10
N GLN A 16 -11.33 30.37 19.45
CA GLN A 16 -11.89 30.57 20.78
C GLN A 16 -11.08 29.82 21.84
N ALA A 17 -10.59 28.62 21.50
CA ALA A 17 -9.71 27.87 22.38
C ALA A 17 -8.38 28.60 22.62
N VAL A 18 -7.77 29.16 21.56
CA VAL A 18 -6.53 29.94 21.67
C VAL A 18 -6.72 31.18 22.53
N ASP A 19 -7.81 31.94 22.31
CA ASP A 19 -8.12 33.15 23.08
C ASP A 19 -8.33 32.83 24.56
N MET A 20 -9.07 31.76 24.86
CA MET A 20 -9.27 31.28 26.24
C MET A 20 -7.97 30.81 26.90
N LEU A 21 -7.14 30.07 26.17
CA LEU A 21 -5.87 29.56 26.71
C LEU A 21 -4.87 30.69 26.95
N ARG A 22 -4.85 31.72 26.10
CA ARG A 22 -4.07 32.94 26.31
C ARG A 22 -4.56 33.72 27.53
N ALA A 23 -5.87 33.93 27.65
CA ALA A 23 -6.47 34.63 28.79
C ALA A 23 -6.19 33.94 30.13
N ASN A 24 -6.08 32.60 30.11
CA ASN A 24 -5.74 31.79 31.29
C ASN A 24 -4.23 31.56 31.49
N GLY A 25 -3.36 32.18 30.68
CA GLY A 25 -1.90 32.04 30.78
C GLY A 25 -1.38 30.62 30.53
N LYS A 26 -2.14 29.80 29.79
CA LYS A 26 -1.78 28.40 29.50
C LYS A 26 -0.92 28.25 28.26
N ILE A 27 -1.02 29.21 27.33
CA ILE A 27 -0.19 29.26 26.13
C ILE A 27 0.27 30.70 25.90
N GLU A 28 1.54 30.86 25.54
CA GLU A 28 2.05 32.14 25.02
C GLU A 28 1.73 32.26 23.52
N ALA A 29 2.04 31.20 22.76
CA ALA A 29 1.85 31.14 21.31
C ALA A 29 2.29 32.46 20.64
N ALA A 30 3.55 32.83 20.86
CA ALA A 30 4.18 34.05 20.38
C ALA A 30 5.45 33.72 19.57
N ARG A 31 5.89 34.67 18.77
CA ARG A 31 7.19 34.68 18.08
C ARG A 31 7.99 35.89 18.54
N VAL A 32 9.31 35.76 18.57
CA VAL A 32 10.21 36.89 18.77
C VAL A 32 10.60 37.41 17.40
N ASP A 33 10.52 38.72 17.21
CA ASP A 33 11.12 39.39 16.07
C ASP A 33 12.64 39.48 16.31
N GLU A 34 13.44 38.89 15.44
CA GLU A 34 14.89 38.78 15.62
C GLU A 34 15.62 40.13 15.45
N GLU A 35 15.02 41.09 14.74
CA GLU A 35 15.62 42.41 14.52
C GLU A 35 15.28 43.39 15.64
N THR A 36 14.03 43.36 16.13
CA THR A 36 13.55 44.31 17.16
C THR A 36 13.56 43.75 18.58
N GLY A 37 13.63 42.41 18.73
CA GLY A 37 13.49 41.72 20.00
C GLY A 37 12.06 41.70 20.55
N GLU A 38 11.08 42.19 19.79
CA GLU A 38 9.69 42.26 20.24
C GLU A 38 9.01 40.89 20.22
N VAL A 39 8.25 40.58 21.28
CA VAL A 39 7.44 39.36 21.37
C VAL A 39 6.06 39.63 20.80
N LEU A 40 5.77 39.06 19.64
CA LEU A 40 4.50 39.22 18.92
C LEU A 40 3.65 37.96 19.03
N PRO A 41 2.34 38.06 19.30
CA PRO A 41 1.46 36.90 19.31
C PRO A 41 1.36 36.28 17.91
N LEU A 42 1.38 34.94 17.84
CA LEU A 42 1.15 34.22 16.60
C LEU A 42 -0.28 34.46 16.09
N SER A 43 -0.41 34.58 14.77
CA SER A 43 -1.71 34.60 14.10
C SER A 43 -2.41 33.24 14.21
N GLU A 44 -3.74 33.26 14.14
CA GLU A 44 -4.56 32.04 14.15
C GLU A 44 -4.15 31.05 13.05
N SER A 45 -3.89 31.54 11.84
CA SER A 45 -3.45 30.72 10.72
C SER A 45 -2.10 30.04 10.97
N THR A 46 -1.18 30.71 11.65
CA THR A 46 0.13 30.14 12.01
C THR A 46 -0.02 29.03 13.04
N ILE A 47 -0.89 29.22 14.03
CA ILE A 47 -1.18 28.20 15.06
C ILE A 47 -1.84 26.97 14.42
N ILE A 48 -2.83 27.16 13.54
CA ILE A 48 -3.47 26.05 12.82
C ILE A 48 -2.47 25.29 11.94
N ARG A 49 -1.58 26.00 11.25
CA ARG A 49 -0.53 25.38 10.44
C ARG A 49 0.42 24.53 11.31
N ALA A 50 0.89 25.07 12.42
CA ALA A 50 1.74 24.34 13.35
C ALA A 50 1.03 23.10 13.91
N LEU A 51 -0.24 23.22 14.32
CA LEU A 51 -1.04 22.08 14.77
C LEU A 51 -1.14 20.98 13.70
N ARG A 52 -1.27 21.34 12.42
CA ARG A 52 -1.29 20.36 11.33
C ARG A 52 0.04 19.68 11.10
N GLU A 53 1.13 20.44 11.20
CA GLU A 53 2.51 19.95 11.05
C GLU A 53 2.86 18.96 12.16
N TYR A 54 2.54 19.30 13.41
CA TYR A 54 2.73 18.41 14.56
C TYR A 54 1.68 17.30 14.66
N ARG A 55 0.75 17.18 13.70
CA ARG A 55 -0.35 16.21 13.70
C ARG A 55 -1.27 16.29 14.93
N LEU A 56 -1.36 17.46 15.54
CA LEU A 56 -2.21 17.76 16.69
C LEU A 56 -3.50 18.48 16.28
N HIS A 57 -3.74 18.69 14.99
CA HIS A 57 -4.97 19.32 14.54
C HIS A 57 -6.18 18.44 14.89
N PRO A 58 -7.28 19.01 15.40
CA PRO A 58 -8.46 18.22 15.78
C PRO A 58 -8.99 17.32 14.65
N ASP A 59 -8.98 17.79 13.40
CA ASP A 59 -9.37 16.94 12.25
C ASP A 59 -8.45 15.73 12.04
N GLN A 60 -7.16 15.84 12.38
CA GLN A 60 -6.21 14.72 12.27
C GLN A 60 -6.39 13.74 13.43
N LEU A 61 -6.58 14.25 14.66
CA LEU A 61 -6.81 13.42 15.85
C LEU A 61 -8.17 12.71 15.85
N LEU A 62 -9.16 13.28 15.16
CA LEU A 62 -10.50 12.70 15.01
C LEU A 62 -10.64 11.81 13.78
N GLN A 63 -9.59 11.65 12.96
CA GLN A 63 -9.70 10.71 11.85
C GLN A 63 -9.92 9.31 12.40
N PRO A 64 -10.87 8.55 11.83
CA PRO A 64 -11.01 7.16 12.21
C PRO A 64 -9.69 6.43 11.94
N ASP A 65 -9.34 5.50 12.82
CA ASP A 65 -8.19 4.63 12.59
C ASP A 65 -8.34 3.96 11.22
N PRO A 66 -7.25 3.80 10.46
CA PRO A 66 -7.30 3.11 9.19
C PRO A 66 -7.85 1.70 9.40
N VAL A 67 -8.86 1.34 8.61
CA VAL A 67 -9.55 0.03 8.69
C VAL A 67 -8.60 -1.15 8.46
N ASN A 68 -7.48 -0.90 7.77
CA ASN A 68 -6.46 -1.90 7.49
C ASN A 68 -5.24 -1.71 8.41
N ARG A 69 -4.85 -2.78 9.10
CA ARG A 69 -3.57 -2.84 9.82
C ARG A 69 -2.42 -2.68 8.83
N MET A 70 -1.67 -1.58 8.92
CA MET A 70 -0.48 -1.39 8.10
C MET A 70 0.74 -2.06 8.74
N LYS A 71 1.40 -2.85 7.88
CA LYS A 71 2.67 -3.57 8.05
C LYS A 71 2.61 -4.82 8.94
N SER A 72 2.99 -5.94 8.34
CA SER A 72 3.27 -7.18 9.08
C SER A 72 4.47 -7.00 10.01
N GLU A 73 4.42 -7.61 11.19
CA GLU A 73 5.44 -7.44 12.25
C GLU A 73 6.87 -7.78 11.84
N HIS A 74 7.09 -8.88 11.10
CA HIS A 74 8.42 -9.32 10.66
C HIS A 74 8.35 -10.08 9.33
N PRO A 75 9.47 -10.27 8.62
CA PRO A 75 9.51 -11.06 7.38
C PRO A 75 8.91 -12.46 7.58
N ASN A 76 8.26 -12.99 6.55
CA ASN A 76 7.53 -14.26 6.53
C ASN A 76 6.29 -14.34 7.44
N HIS A 77 5.84 -13.23 8.02
CA HIS A 77 4.63 -13.22 8.84
C HIS A 77 3.34 -13.35 8.01
N CYS A 78 3.26 -12.70 6.85
CA CYS A 78 2.10 -12.82 5.97
C CYS A 78 2.54 -12.75 4.51
N TRP A 79 2.13 -13.74 3.73
CA TRP A 79 2.38 -13.81 2.29
C TRP A 79 1.09 -13.55 1.52
N GLN A 80 1.14 -12.61 0.58
CA GLN A 80 0.08 -12.37 -0.38
C GLN A 80 0.39 -13.19 -1.64
N ILE A 81 -0.47 -14.14 -1.98
CA ILE A 81 -0.28 -15.03 -3.13
C ILE A 81 -1.27 -14.65 -4.24
N ASP A 82 -0.75 -14.34 -5.42
CA ASP A 82 -1.52 -14.02 -6.63
C ASP A 82 -1.23 -15.04 -7.75
N PRO A 83 -2.13 -16.03 -7.98
CA PRO A 83 -2.02 -16.97 -9.08
C PRO A 83 -2.59 -16.40 -10.39
N SER A 84 -1.79 -16.43 -11.45
CA SER A 84 -2.20 -16.01 -12.80
C SER A 84 -1.80 -17.05 -13.85
N LEU A 85 -2.67 -17.26 -14.85
CA LEU A 85 -2.39 -18.18 -15.94
C LEU A 85 -1.55 -17.48 -17.02
N CYS A 86 -0.33 -17.97 -17.26
CA CYS A 86 0.54 -17.37 -18.26
C CYS A 86 0.01 -17.57 -19.68
N VAL A 87 0.20 -16.53 -20.50
CA VAL A 87 -0.18 -16.50 -21.91
C VAL A 87 1.05 -16.64 -22.81
N LEU A 88 2.23 -16.26 -22.32
CA LEU A 88 3.47 -16.20 -23.10
C LEU A 88 4.30 -17.48 -23.04
N TYR A 89 4.15 -18.27 -21.97
CA TYR A 89 5.03 -19.38 -21.67
C TYR A 89 4.28 -20.70 -21.59
N TYR A 90 4.87 -21.74 -22.17
CA TYR A 90 4.38 -23.11 -22.11
C TYR A 90 5.50 -24.07 -21.72
N LEU A 91 5.12 -25.22 -21.13
CA LEU A 91 6.00 -26.36 -20.91
C LEU A 91 5.51 -27.52 -21.80
N PRO A 92 6.10 -27.73 -22.99
CA PRO A 92 5.69 -28.83 -23.85
C PRO A 92 5.98 -30.17 -23.18
N ARG A 93 5.03 -31.10 -23.29
CA ARG A 93 5.15 -32.44 -22.67
C ARG A 93 5.88 -33.47 -23.53
N GLN A 94 6.56 -33.06 -24.61
CA GLN A 94 7.19 -34.00 -25.54
C GLN A 94 8.62 -34.37 -25.12
N GLY A 95 8.84 -35.64 -24.78
CA GLY A 95 10.16 -36.21 -24.53
C GLY A 95 10.73 -35.92 -23.13
N ARG A 96 12.07 -35.87 -23.01
CA ARG A 96 12.78 -35.47 -21.78
C ARG A 96 12.92 -33.95 -21.63
N ASP A 97 12.40 -33.18 -22.58
CA ASP A 97 12.51 -31.74 -22.58
C ASP A 97 11.44 -31.13 -21.67
N THR A 98 11.88 -30.53 -20.58
CA THR A 98 11.04 -29.80 -19.61
C THR A 98 11.31 -28.30 -19.64
N GLY A 99 11.92 -27.80 -20.72
CA GLY A 99 12.28 -26.40 -20.86
C GLY A 99 11.06 -25.49 -20.98
N LEU A 100 11.10 -24.35 -20.27
CA LEU A 100 10.15 -23.26 -20.46
C LEU A 100 10.37 -22.66 -21.85
N ARG A 101 9.31 -22.54 -22.66
CA ARG A 101 9.40 -21.95 -24.00
C ARG A 101 8.50 -20.71 -24.12
N VAL A 102 9.00 -19.72 -24.85
CA VAL A 102 8.23 -18.55 -25.28
C VAL A 102 7.42 -18.95 -26.52
N MET A 103 6.11 -18.71 -26.49
CA MET A 103 5.22 -19.00 -27.61
C MET A 103 5.28 -17.91 -28.68
N LYS A 104 5.19 -18.27 -29.96
CA LYS A 104 5.12 -17.30 -31.06
C LYS A 104 3.69 -16.75 -31.20
N GLU A 105 3.57 -15.48 -31.55
CA GLU A 105 2.28 -14.76 -31.68
C GLU A 105 1.28 -15.47 -32.60
N GLU A 106 1.78 -16.09 -33.68
CA GLU A 106 1.01 -16.85 -34.67
C GLU A 106 0.21 -18.03 -34.07
N GLU A 107 0.69 -18.60 -32.97
CA GLU A 107 0.07 -19.72 -32.28
C GLU A 107 -1.04 -19.27 -31.31
N PHE A 108 -1.00 -18.01 -30.84
CA PHE A 108 -2.02 -17.40 -29.97
C PHE A 108 -3.10 -16.62 -30.74
N TYR A 109 -3.11 -16.72 -32.08
CA TYR A 109 -4.07 -15.96 -32.88
C TYR A 109 -5.52 -16.34 -32.51
N LYS A 110 -6.23 -15.39 -31.89
CA LYS A 110 -7.58 -15.57 -31.29
C LYS A 110 -8.61 -16.16 -32.26
N ASN A 111 -8.43 -15.94 -33.56
CA ASN A 111 -9.35 -16.42 -34.59
C ASN A 111 -9.06 -17.87 -35.05
N LYS A 112 -8.09 -18.57 -34.44
CA LYS A 112 -7.79 -20.00 -34.68
C LYS A 112 -8.04 -20.83 -33.41
N PRO A 113 -9.31 -21.14 -33.06
CA PRO A 113 -9.65 -21.82 -31.81
C PRO A 113 -9.02 -23.22 -31.67
N LYS A 114 -8.76 -23.90 -32.79
CA LYS A 114 -8.07 -25.20 -32.80
C LYS A 114 -6.65 -25.17 -32.24
N ASN A 115 -5.95 -24.04 -32.34
CA ASN A 115 -4.60 -23.89 -31.79
C ASN A 115 -4.65 -23.71 -30.27
N VAL A 116 -5.62 -22.92 -29.78
CA VAL A 116 -5.83 -22.68 -28.34
C VAL A 116 -6.13 -23.97 -27.58
N ILE A 117 -6.95 -24.85 -28.15
CA ILE A 117 -7.28 -26.15 -27.54
C ILE A 117 -6.07 -27.08 -27.45
N LYS A 118 -5.17 -27.06 -28.45
CA LYS A 118 -3.95 -27.89 -28.44
C LYS A 118 -2.99 -27.49 -27.32
N ILE A 119 -2.94 -26.20 -27.00
CA ILE A 119 -1.91 -25.62 -26.12
C ILE A 119 -2.39 -25.49 -24.68
N GLU A 120 -3.70 -25.69 -24.45
CA GLU A 120 -4.34 -25.53 -23.14
C GLU A 120 -3.67 -26.36 -22.04
N GLN A 121 -3.27 -27.59 -22.36
CA GLN A 121 -2.60 -28.49 -21.42
C GLN A 121 -1.12 -28.15 -21.18
N ASP A 122 -0.51 -27.41 -22.08
CA ASP A 122 0.89 -26.99 -21.99
C ASP A 122 1.05 -25.62 -21.30
N ARG A 123 -0.07 -24.94 -20.97
CA ARG A 123 -0.05 -23.66 -20.27
C ARG A 123 0.49 -23.79 -18.85
N VAL A 124 1.01 -22.67 -18.35
CA VAL A 124 1.70 -22.59 -17.07
C VAL A 124 0.96 -21.63 -16.15
N TRP A 125 0.75 -22.04 -14.90
CA TRP A 125 0.33 -21.16 -13.82
C TRP A 125 1.54 -20.50 -13.19
N ARG A 126 1.52 -19.19 -13.07
CA ARG A 126 2.48 -18.41 -12.29
C ARG A 126 1.85 -18.05 -10.96
N TYR A 127 2.46 -18.51 -9.88
CA TYR A 127 2.14 -18.10 -8.51
C TYR A 127 3.16 -17.07 -8.07
N THR A 128 2.73 -15.84 -7.88
CA THR A 128 3.56 -14.76 -7.33
C THR A 128 3.23 -14.61 -5.86
N GLY A 129 4.23 -14.76 -4.99
CA GLY A 129 4.10 -14.48 -3.57
C GLY A 129 4.85 -13.20 -3.22
N THR A 130 4.20 -12.33 -2.46
CA THR A 130 4.82 -11.12 -1.90
C THR A 130 4.75 -11.18 -0.38
N ASP A 131 5.91 -11.10 0.28
CA ASP A 131 5.98 -10.96 1.73
C ASP A 131 5.55 -9.56 2.14
N HIS A 132 4.51 -9.46 2.97
CA HIS A 132 3.88 -8.18 3.33
C HIS A 132 4.73 -7.31 4.28
N ALA A 133 5.72 -7.89 4.97
CA ALA A 133 6.61 -7.14 5.86
C ALA A 133 7.82 -6.55 5.13
N SER A 134 8.50 -7.37 4.32
CA SER A 134 9.76 -7.03 3.64
C SER A 134 9.56 -6.57 2.20
N GLY A 135 8.43 -6.89 1.57
CA GLY A 135 8.21 -6.68 0.14
C GLY A 135 8.93 -7.67 -0.76
N ALA A 136 9.55 -8.73 -0.22
CA ALA A 136 10.22 -9.74 -1.02
C ALA A 136 9.24 -10.46 -1.95
N ILE A 137 9.60 -10.61 -3.22
CA ILE A 137 8.76 -11.23 -4.25
C ILE A 137 9.38 -12.56 -4.69
N VAL A 138 8.56 -13.61 -4.75
CA VAL A 138 8.93 -14.91 -5.32
C VAL A 138 7.92 -15.33 -6.37
N ALA A 139 8.39 -15.77 -7.54
CA ALA A 139 7.53 -16.35 -8.57
C ALA A 139 7.84 -17.84 -8.73
N ARG A 140 6.79 -18.67 -8.80
CA ARG A 140 6.89 -20.10 -9.10
C ARG A 140 5.95 -20.47 -10.23
N TYR A 141 6.44 -21.31 -11.14
CA TYR A 141 5.72 -21.74 -12.33
C TYR A 141 5.34 -23.23 -12.23
N TYR A 142 4.09 -23.54 -12.52
CA TYR A 142 3.55 -24.89 -12.48
C TYR A 142 2.84 -25.23 -13.78
N SER A 143 3.04 -26.44 -14.31
CA SER A 143 2.29 -26.90 -15.48
C SER A 143 0.80 -27.07 -15.15
N ALA A 144 -0.10 -26.64 -16.04
CA ALA A 144 -1.54 -26.77 -15.86
C ALA A 144 -1.99 -28.23 -15.70
N ALA A 145 -1.30 -29.17 -16.33
CA ALA A 145 -1.67 -30.57 -16.32
C ALA A 145 -1.05 -31.43 -15.20
N ARG A 146 -0.21 -30.84 -14.33
CA ARG A 146 0.31 -31.49 -13.12
C ARG A 146 0.67 -30.43 -12.09
N LEU A 147 0.05 -30.48 -10.92
CA LEU A 147 0.45 -29.74 -9.70
C LEU A 147 1.76 -30.30 -9.11
N ARG A 148 2.79 -30.51 -9.95
CA ARG A 148 4.13 -30.88 -9.50
C ARG A 148 5.02 -29.66 -9.76
N PRO A 149 5.75 -29.14 -8.75
CA PRO A 149 6.60 -27.97 -8.93
C PRO A 149 7.69 -28.27 -9.96
N THR A 150 7.63 -27.59 -11.10
CA THR A 150 8.79 -27.41 -11.98
C THR A 150 9.52 -26.18 -11.48
N CYS A 151 10.56 -26.39 -10.67
CA CYS A 151 11.28 -25.32 -10.00
C CYS A 151 12.09 -24.51 -11.02
N ALA A 152 11.49 -23.44 -11.57
CA ALA A 152 12.22 -22.31 -12.11
C ALA A 152 12.03 -21.15 -11.13
N THR A 153 13.05 -20.90 -10.31
CA THR A 153 13.05 -19.78 -9.36
C THR A 153 13.75 -18.62 -10.06
N PHE A 154 13.00 -17.56 -10.40
CA PHE A 154 13.61 -16.30 -10.82
C PHE A 154 13.69 -15.40 -9.58
N SER A 155 14.91 -15.19 -9.07
CA SER A 155 15.21 -14.11 -8.14
C SER A 155 15.67 -12.92 -8.96
N SER A 156 14.85 -11.88 -9.07
CA SER A 156 15.31 -10.57 -9.50
C SER A 156 16.04 -9.91 -8.32
N THR A 157 17.36 -9.79 -8.40
CA THR A 157 18.15 -8.78 -7.68
C THR A 157 17.91 -7.41 -8.28
#